data_AF-A0AAN4Z4L4-F1
#
_entry.id   AF-A0AAN4Z4L4-F1
#
_cell.length_a   1.000
_cell.length_b   1.000
_cell.length_c   1.000
_cell.angle_alpha   90.00
_cell.angle_beta   90.00
_cell.angle_gamma   90.00
#
_symmetry.space_group_name_H-M   'P 1'
#
loop_
_entity.id
_entity.type
_entity.pdbx_description
1 polymer ?
#
loop_
_entity_poly.entity_id
_entity_poly.type
_entity_poly.pdbx_seq_one_letter_code
_entity_poly.pdbx_strand_id
1 'polypeptide(L)'
;LRRYETKEELQALLDNEIRGEKRELPENNFIENALKIAIAGEFPTSQVEVYGFGEGDAQYLFLFEHSDRQSPYMPIRKPLGGHNLDLLENAVDSLVNERMRELLDKHGKLLV
;
A
#
# COMPACT_ATOMS: atom_id res chain seq x y z
N LEU A 1 10.63 6.28 -0.68
CA LEU A 1 9.49 5.34 -0.68
C LEU A 1 9.79 4.21 -1.67
N ARG A 2 9.54 2.92 -1.36
CA ARG A 2 9.69 1.82 -2.35
C ARG A 2 8.31 1.39 -2.84
N ARG A 3 8.11 1.28 -4.15
CA ARG A 3 6.92 0.68 -4.76
C ARG A 3 7.17 -0.80 -5.07
N TYR A 4 6.19 -1.65 -4.81
CA TYR A 4 6.20 -3.05 -5.23
C TYR A 4 5.30 -3.19 -6.45
N GLU A 5 5.86 -3.59 -7.58
CA GLU A 5 5.15 -3.59 -8.88
C GLU A 5 5.14 -4.96 -9.55
N THR A 6 6.16 -5.79 -9.30
CA THR A 6 6.25 -7.10 -9.95
C THR A 6 5.49 -8.16 -9.17
N LYS A 7 5.02 -9.19 -9.90
CA LYS A 7 4.32 -10.33 -9.30
C LYS A 7 5.18 -11.03 -8.25
N GLU A 8 6.47 -11.19 -8.53
CA GLU A 8 7.44 -11.82 -7.65
C GLU A 8 7.63 -11.03 -6.35
N GLU A 9 7.75 -9.70 -6.45
CA GLU A 9 7.87 -8.81 -5.30
C GLU A 9 6.61 -8.82 -4.43
N LEU A 10 5.43 -8.74 -5.06
CA LEU A 10 4.15 -8.77 -4.36
C LEU A 10 3.90 -10.12 -3.68
N GLN A 11 4.30 -11.23 -4.33
CA GLN A 11 4.19 -12.57 -3.75
C GLN A 11 5.16 -12.74 -2.57
N ALA A 12 6.40 -12.26 -2.69
CA ALA A 12 7.36 -12.30 -1.58
C ALA A 12 6.88 -11.47 -0.39
N LEU A 13 6.26 -10.31 -0.64
CA LEU A 13 5.66 -9.48 0.38
C LEU A 13 4.47 -10.18 1.05
N LEU A 14 3.58 -10.79 0.25
CA LEU A 14 2.45 -11.57 0.75
C LEU A 14 2.92 -12.70 1.66
N ASP A 15 3.90 -13.49 1.21
CA ASP A 15 4.46 -14.60 1.98
C ASP A 15 5.10 -14.13 3.31
N ASN A 16 5.74 -12.96 3.32
CA ASN A 16 6.34 -12.38 4.53
C ASN A 16 5.30 -11.85 5.53
N GLU A 17 4.16 -11.37 5.03
CA GLU A 17 3.10 -10.78 5.85
C GLU A 17 2.15 -11.83 6.44
N ILE A 18 1.97 -12.99 5.79
CA ILE A 18 1.07 -14.06 6.27
C ILE A 18 1.77 -15.19 7.04
N ARG A 19 3.07 -15.07 7.34
CA ARG A 19 3.82 -16.08 8.10
C ARG A 19 3.59 -15.96 9.61
N GLY A 20 3.40 -17.11 10.26
CA GLY A 20 3.39 -17.24 11.72
C GLY A 20 2.25 -16.48 12.40
N GLU A 21 2.56 -15.88 13.55
CA GLU A 21 1.60 -15.15 14.41
C GLU A 21 0.95 -13.93 13.71
N LYS A 22 1.56 -13.43 12.62
CA LYS A 22 1.01 -12.33 11.85
C LYS A 22 -0.36 -12.67 11.26
N ARG A 23 -0.60 -13.92 10.86
CA ARG A 23 -1.84 -14.32 10.19
C ARG A 23 -3.10 -14.08 11.03
N GLU A 24 -2.99 -14.08 12.35
CA GLU A 24 -4.17 -14.00 13.24
C GLU A 24 -4.66 -12.56 13.46
N LEU A 25 -3.95 -11.55 12.96
CA LEU A 25 -4.36 -10.16 13.08
C LEU A 25 -5.40 -9.78 12.03
N PRO A 26 -6.55 -9.19 12.40
CA PRO A 26 -7.60 -8.80 11.46
C PRO A 26 -7.11 -7.88 10.33
N GLU A 27 -6.15 -7.01 10.62
CA GLU A 27 -5.52 -6.09 9.67
C GLU A 27 -4.83 -6.85 8.53
N ASN A 28 -4.30 -8.05 8.80
CA ASN A 28 -3.58 -8.85 7.82
C ASN A 28 -4.51 -9.59 6.84
N ASN A 29 -5.77 -9.84 7.20
CA ASN A 29 -6.79 -10.31 6.24
C ASN A 29 -7.03 -9.28 5.13
N PHE A 30 -7.03 -8.00 5.49
CA PHE A 30 -7.19 -6.91 4.52
C PHE A 30 -5.97 -6.83 3.59
N ILE A 31 -4.76 -6.85 4.17
CA ILE A 31 -3.50 -6.79 3.40
C ILE A 31 -3.34 -7.99 2.48
N GLU A 32 -3.67 -9.19 2.97
CA GLU A 32 -3.67 -10.41 2.19
C GLU A 32 -4.60 -10.28 0.96
N ASN A 33 -5.82 -9.77 1.15
CA ASN A 33 -6.76 -9.58 0.05
C ASN A 33 -6.26 -8.54 -0.95
N ALA A 34 -5.74 -7.40 -0.47
CA ALA A 34 -5.25 -6.35 -1.34
C ALA A 34 -4.03 -6.79 -2.17
N LEU A 35 -3.10 -7.54 -1.56
CA LEU A 35 -1.97 -8.13 -2.28
C LEU A 35 -2.42 -9.18 -3.29
N LYS A 36 -3.38 -10.04 -2.95
CA LYS A 36 -3.97 -11.00 -3.90
C LYS A 36 -4.62 -10.30 -5.09
N ILE A 37 -5.32 -9.18 -4.87
CA ILE A 37 -5.91 -8.37 -5.94
C ILE A 37 -4.80 -7.76 -6.82
N ALA A 38 -3.77 -7.18 -6.21
CA ALA A 38 -2.63 -6.61 -6.92
C ALA A 38 -1.89 -7.67 -7.78
N ILE A 39 -1.67 -8.87 -7.23
CA ILE A 39 -1.05 -10.02 -7.92
C ILE A 39 -1.93 -10.52 -9.06
N ALA A 40 -3.25 -10.61 -8.83
CA ALA A 40 -4.19 -11.09 -9.83
C ALA A 40 -4.22 -10.16 -11.05
N GLY A 41 -4.10 -8.83 -10.86
CA GLY A 41 -4.04 -7.85 -11.95
C GLY A 41 -5.28 -7.84 -12.86
N GLU A 42 -6.32 -8.60 -12.52
CA GLU A 42 -7.47 -8.93 -13.37
C GLU A 42 -8.75 -8.20 -12.96
N PHE A 43 -8.78 -7.49 -11.82
CA PHE A 43 -9.96 -6.74 -11.40
C PHE A 43 -10.03 -5.42 -12.20
N PRO A 44 -11.00 -5.27 -13.13
CA PRO A 44 -11.00 -4.18 -14.12
C PRO A 44 -11.33 -2.80 -13.53
N THR A 45 -11.73 -2.73 -12.26
CA THR A 45 -12.18 -1.50 -11.59
C THR A 45 -11.24 -1.00 -10.50
N SER A 46 -10.18 -1.75 -10.17
CA SER A 46 -9.24 -1.38 -9.11
C SER A 46 -7.80 -1.76 -9.44
N GLN A 47 -6.97 -0.74 -9.69
CA GLN A 47 -5.51 -0.90 -9.62
C GLN A 47 -5.08 -0.65 -8.17
N VAL A 48 -4.38 -1.63 -7.58
CA VAL A 48 -3.84 -1.52 -6.22
C VAL A 48 -2.34 -1.26 -6.31
N GLU A 49 -1.89 -0.13 -5.79
CA GLU A 49 -0.46 0.17 -5.64
C GLU A 49 -0.02 -0.14 -4.21
N VAL A 50 1.16 -0.73 -4.04
CA VAL A 50 1.68 -1.09 -2.73
C VAL A 50 3.02 -0.40 -2.51
N TYR A 51 3.14 0.33 -1.41
CA TYR A 51 4.34 1.05 -1.03
C TYR A 51 4.85 0.60 0.34
N GLY A 52 6.16 0.43 0.46
CA GLY A 52 6.85 0.11 1.70
C GLY A 52 7.77 1.22 2.18
N PHE A 53 7.89 1.35 3.50
CA PHE A 53 8.79 2.31 4.14
C PHE A 53 9.58 1.67 5.29
N GLY A 54 10.87 2.01 5.40
CA GLY A 54 11.87 1.38 6.29
C GLY A 54 12.97 0.65 5.50
N GLU A 55 14.18 0.57 6.07
CA GLU A 55 15.31 -0.12 5.43
C GLU A 55 15.22 -1.66 5.61
N GLY A 56 15.50 -2.41 4.54
CA GLY A 56 15.46 -3.88 4.52
C GLY A 56 14.04 -4.42 4.34
N ASP A 57 13.32 -4.57 5.45
CA ASP A 57 11.92 -5.00 5.49
C ASP A 57 10.99 -3.80 5.73
N ALA A 58 9.93 -3.68 4.93
CA ALA A 58 8.98 -2.58 5.08
C ALA A 58 8.28 -2.65 6.45
N GLN A 59 8.50 -1.64 7.28
CA GLN A 59 7.84 -1.52 8.58
C GLN A 59 6.40 -1.06 8.44
N TYR A 60 6.17 -0.13 7.50
CA TYR A 60 4.85 0.32 7.11
C TYR A 60 4.56 -0.08 5.67
N LEU A 61 3.34 -0.55 5.43
CA LEU A 61 2.82 -0.76 4.08
C LEU A 61 1.63 0.17 3.86
N PHE A 62 1.62 0.83 2.71
CA PHE A 62 0.55 1.71 2.26
C PHE A 62 0.00 1.14 0.96
N LEU A 63 -1.32 1.01 0.89
CA LEU A 63 -1.99 0.47 -0.27
C LEU A 63 -2.86 1.56 -0.86
N PHE A 64 -2.85 1.72 -2.18
CA PHE A 64 -3.70 2.69 -2.85
C PHE A 64 -4.61 1.95 -3.79
N GLU A 65 -5.90 1.94 -3.49
CA GLU A 65 -6.90 1.46 -4.41
C GLU A 65 -7.38 2.60 -5.31
N HIS A 66 -7.12 2.48 -6.61
CA HIS A 66 -7.64 3.39 -7.62
C HIS A 66 -8.95 2.85 -8.16
N SER A 67 -10.07 3.48 -7.81
CA SER A 67 -11.37 3.17 -8.39
C SER A 67 -11.88 4.33 -9.24
N ASP A 68 -12.46 4.02 -10.41
CA ASP A 68 -13.17 5.01 -11.23
C ASP A 68 -14.45 5.53 -10.54
N ARG A 69 -14.87 4.93 -9.42
CA ARG A 69 -16.12 5.25 -8.71
C ARG A 69 -15.93 5.73 -7.27
N GLN A 70 -14.75 5.59 -6.69
CA GLN A 70 -14.47 6.01 -5.31
C GLN A 70 -13.14 6.74 -5.21
N SER A 71 -13.08 7.74 -4.33
CA SER A 71 -11.85 8.41 -3.92
C SER A 71 -10.81 7.38 -3.44
N PRO A 72 -9.50 7.63 -3.64
CA PRO A 72 -8.47 6.67 -3.26
C PRO A 72 -8.55 6.34 -1.77
N TYR A 73 -8.77 5.06 -1.47
CA TYR A 73 -8.72 4.53 -0.11
C TYR A 73 -7.30 4.08 0.19
N MET A 74 -6.73 4.56 1.30
CA MET A 74 -5.36 4.28 1.71
C MET A 74 -5.30 3.59 3.08
N PRO A 75 -5.40 2.26 3.14
CA PRO A 75 -5.14 1.49 4.34
C PRO A 75 -3.64 1.39 4.61
N ILE A 76 -3.28 1.42 5.89
CA ILE A 76 -1.90 1.37 6.39
C ILE A 76 -1.73 0.17 7.30
N ARG A 77 -0.78 -0.72 6.99
CA ARG A 77 -0.35 -1.76 7.92
C ARG A 77 0.74 -1.21 8.83
N LYS A 78 0.53 -1.34 10.13
CA LYS A 78 1.47 -0.92 11.17
C LYS A 78 2.49 -2.02 11.49
N PRO A 79 3.71 -1.67 11.91
CA PRO A 79 4.68 -2.65 12.38
C PRO A 79 4.21 -3.34 13.67
N LEU A 80 4.54 -4.63 13.80
CA LEU A 80 4.16 -5.46 14.96
C LEU A 80 4.93 -5.13 16.23
N GLY A 81 6.18 -4.67 16.07
CA GLY A 81 7.10 -4.38 17.17
C GLY A 81 6.94 -3.01 17.83
N GLY A 82 5.82 -2.32 17.59
CA GLY A 82 5.57 -0.96 18.08
C GLY A 82 5.75 0.11 17.01
N HIS A 83 5.09 1.26 17.22
CA HIS A 83 5.06 2.37 16.27
C HIS A 83 6.34 3.19 16.30
N ASN A 84 6.87 3.49 15.12
CA ASN A 84 7.89 4.53 14.94
C ASN A 84 7.22 5.73 14.26
N LEU A 85 6.88 6.75 15.06
CA LEU A 85 6.14 7.92 14.58
C LEU A 85 6.95 8.76 13.60
N ASP A 86 8.25 8.94 13.85
CA ASP A 86 9.14 9.67 12.94
C ASP A 86 9.21 8.99 11.56
N LEU A 87 9.26 7.66 11.55
CA LEU A 87 9.24 6.89 10.31
C LEU A 87 7.90 7.03 9.57
N LEU A 88 6.78 7.04 10.31
CA LEU A 88 5.45 7.22 9.74
C LEU A 88 5.27 8.63 9.16
N GLU A 89 5.72 9.66 9.87
CA GLU A 89 5.63 11.06 9.42
C GLU A 89 6.41 11.25 8.11
N ASN A 90 7.66 10.76 8.06
CA ASN A 90 8.46 10.77 6.83
C ASN A 90 7.80 9.98 5.70
N ALA A 91 7.18 8.84 5.99
CA ALA A 91 6.49 8.03 5.00
C ALA A 91 5.28 8.76 4.40
N VAL A 92 4.47 9.41 5.25
CA VAL A 92 3.31 10.20 4.85
C VAL A 92 3.75 11.40 4.01
N ASP A 93 4.79 12.12 4.41
CA ASP A 93 5.31 13.26 3.66
C ASP A 93 5.82 12.85 2.27
N SER A 94 6.59 11.75 2.18
CA SER A 94 6.98 11.18 0.89
C SER A 94 5.76 10.80 0.05
N LEU A 95 4.78 10.11 0.63
CA LEU A 95 3.57 9.68 -0.09
C LEU A 95 2.74 10.85 -0.62
N VAL A 96 2.59 11.90 0.19
CA VAL A 96 1.85 13.09 -0.19
C VAL A 96 2.56 13.80 -1.34
N ASN A 97 3.86 14.02 -1.22
CA ASN A 97 4.62 14.79 -2.20
C ASN A 97 4.89 14.01 -3.49
N GLU A 98 5.16 12.71 -3.40
CA GLU A 98 5.55 11.88 -4.55
C GLU A 98 4.34 11.26 -5.26
N ARG A 99 3.20 11.04 -4.59
CA ARG A 99 2.06 10.32 -5.19
C ARG A 99 0.73 11.06 -5.14
N MET A 100 0.32 11.55 -3.98
CA MET A 100 -1.00 12.19 -3.86
C MET A 100 -1.08 13.49 -4.65
N ARG A 101 -0.01 14.30 -4.65
CA ARG A 101 0.03 15.53 -5.46
C ARG A 101 -0.17 15.25 -6.95
N GLU A 102 0.51 14.26 -7.51
CA GLU A 102 0.36 13.91 -8.93
C GLU A 102 -1.08 13.49 -9.28
N LEU A 103 -1.71 12.69 -8.41
CA LEU A 103 -3.10 12.26 -8.58
C LEU A 103 -4.05 13.44 -8.48
N LEU A 104 -3.88 14.30 -7.48
CA LEU A 104 -4.68 15.50 -7.28
C LEU A 104 -4.53 16.47 -8.45
N ASP A 105 -3.33 16.67 -8.98
CA ASP A 105 -3.08 17.52 -10.15
C ASP A 105 -3.74 16.94 -11.41
N LYS A 106 -3.66 15.62 -11.61
CA LYS A 106 -4.33 14.93 -12.72
C LYS A 106 -5.84 15.07 -12.63
N HIS A 107 -6.43 14.87 -11.45
CA HIS A 107 -7.86 15.03 -11.23
C HIS A 107 -8.30 16.50 -11.37
N GLY A 108 -7.53 17.44 -10.84
CA GLY A 108 -7.76 18.87 -11.00
C GLY A 108 -7.81 19.30 -12.46
N LYS A 109 -6.95 18.74 -13.32
CA LYS A 109 -6.98 19.00 -14.77
C LYS A 109 -8.17 18.36 -15.50
N LEU A 110 -8.69 17.23 -15.02
CA LEU A 110 -9.84 16.55 -15.62
C LEU A 110 -11.19 17.21 -15.27
N LEU A 111 -11.22 18.00 -14.19
CA LEU A 111 -12.41 18.71 -13.71
C LEU A 111 -12.53 20.15 -14.25
N VAL A 112 -11.57 20.62 -15.05
CA VAL A 112 -11.50 21.98 -15.63
C VAL A 112 -11.74 21.95 -17.13
#